data_AF-A0A946W829-F1
#
_entry.id   AF-A0A946W829-F1
#
_cell.length_a   1.000
_cell.length_b   1.000
_cell.length_c   1.000
_cell.angle_alpha   90.00
_cell.angle_beta   90.00
_cell.angle_gamma   90.00
#
_symmetry.space_group_name_H-M   'P 1'
#
loop_
_entity.id
_entity.type
_entity.pdbx_description
1 polymer ?
#
loop_
_entity_poly.entity_id
_entity_poly.type
_entity_poly.pdbx_seq_one_letter_code
_entity_poly.pdbx_strand_id
1 'polypeptide(L)' 'MVDAVHTGTCLCGAVSYCAVGLYNICGFNTISILAGSLDNMQGLAVKGRIYTSEKAGYYDITDGLPQYGTYSPGCTR' A
#
# COMPACT_ATOMS: atom_id res chain seq x y z
N MET A 1 -14.78 -20.64 0.86
CA MET A 1 -14.23 -19.44 0.21
C MET A 1 -14.34 -18.32 1.22
N VAL A 2 -13.21 -17.86 1.78
CA VAL A 2 -13.26 -16.75 2.73
C VAL A 2 -13.22 -15.48 1.89
N ASP A 3 -14.36 -14.84 1.73
CA ASP A 3 -14.41 -13.45 1.29
C ASP A 3 -13.71 -12.62 2.36
N ALA A 4 -12.42 -12.34 2.14
CA ALA A 4 -11.67 -11.47 3.04
C ALA A 4 -12.22 -10.05 2.89
N VAL A 5 -13.12 -9.69 3.79
CA VAL A 5 -13.66 -8.34 3.93
C VAL A 5 -12.59 -7.51 4.63
N HIS A 6 -12.01 -6.57 3.91
CA HIS A 6 -11.10 -5.58 4.48
C HIS A 6 -11.84 -4.27 4.67
N THR A 7 -12.12 -3.93 5.92
CA THR A 7 -12.71 -2.64 6.31
C THR A 7 -11.63 -1.73 6.88
N GLY A 8 -11.85 -0.43 6.73
CA GLY A 8 -10.91 0.59 7.16
C GLY A 8 -11.56 1.98 7.23
N THR A 9 -11.16 2.77 8.22
CA THR A 9 -11.49 4.20 8.29
C THR A 9 -10.23 5.05 8.29
N CYS A 10 -10.24 6.19 7.60
CA CYS A 10 -9.15 7.15 7.66
C CYS A 10 -8.96 7.69 9.08
N LEU A 11 -7.73 8.07 9.42
CA LEU A 11 -7.36 8.55 10.76
C LEU A 11 -8.24 9.71 11.29
N CYS A 12 -8.84 10.51 10.39
CA CYS A 12 -9.75 11.60 10.75
C CYS A 12 -11.25 11.19 10.76
N GLY A 13 -11.58 9.94 10.45
CA GLY A 13 -12.95 9.40 10.45
C GLY A 13 -13.85 9.88 9.30
N ALA A 14 -13.36 10.76 8.42
CA ALA A 14 -14.18 11.34 7.35
C ALA A 14 -14.46 10.39 6.17
N VAL A 15 -13.66 9.33 6.01
CA VAL A 15 -13.74 8.39 4.89
C VAL A 15 -13.62 6.97 5.43
N SER A 16 -14.57 6.12 5.05
CA SER A 16 -14.58 4.69 5.37
C SER A 16 -14.57 3.88 4.07
N TYR A 17 -13.88 2.75 4.03
CA TYR A 17 -13.96 1.80 2.93
C TYR A 17 -14.26 0.39 3.42
N CYS A 18 -14.92 -0.37 2.54
CA CYS A 18 -15.16 -1.80 2.70
C CYS A 18 -14.79 -2.47 1.38
N ALA A 19 -13.72 -3.25 1.40
CA ALA A 19 -13.23 -4.00 0.24
C ALA A 19 -13.60 -5.47 0.39
N VAL A 20 -14.31 -6.01 -0.60
CA VAL A 20 -14.72 -7.41 -0.69
C VAL A 20 -14.36 -7.95 -2.07
N GLY A 21 -14.12 -9.26 -2.19
CA GLY A 21 -13.88 -9.89 -3.49
C GLY A 21 -12.61 -9.45 -4.21
N LEU A 22 -11.50 -9.23 -3.49
CA LEU A 22 -10.21 -8.78 -4.05
C LEU A 22 -9.48 -9.81 -4.93
N TYR A 23 -10.19 -10.82 -5.46
CA TYR A 23 -9.61 -11.75 -6.42
C TYR A 23 -9.65 -11.10 -7.82
N ASN A 24 -8.49 -10.79 -8.39
CA ASN A 24 -8.34 -10.39 -9.80
C ASN A 24 -9.06 -9.09 -10.22
N ILE A 25 -8.98 -8.03 -9.41
CA ILE A 25 -9.38 -6.69 -9.86
C ILE A 25 -8.44 -6.25 -10.98
N CYS A 26 -9.00 -6.06 -12.18
CA CYS A 26 -8.29 -5.67 -13.40
C CYS A 26 -6.99 -6.46 -13.70
N GLY A 27 -6.96 -7.76 -13.38
CA GLY A 27 -5.78 -8.62 -13.59
C GLY A 27 -4.68 -8.46 -12.55
N PHE A 28 -4.91 -7.67 -11.50
CA PHE A 28 -3.99 -7.49 -10.39
C PHE A 28 -4.49 -8.24 -9.15
N ASN A 29 -3.53 -8.80 -8.43
CA ASN A 29 -3.78 -9.47 -7.16
C ASN A 29 -3.55 -8.53 -5.95
N THR A 30 -3.32 -7.24 -6.20
CA THR A 30 -2.99 -6.25 -5.16
C THR A 30 -3.69 -4.93 -5.47
N ILE A 31 -4.16 -4.24 -4.44
CA ILE A 31 -4.74 -2.89 -4.54
C ILE A 31 -3.96 -1.93 -3.66
N SER A 32 -3.96 -0.65 -4.03
CA SER A 32 -3.34 0.40 -3.23
C SER A 32 -4.40 1.06 -2.34
N ILE A 33 -4.14 1.08 -1.04
CA ILE A 33 -4.97 1.74 -0.03
C ILE A 33 -4.07 2.64 0.80
N LEU A 34 -4.56 3.80 1.22
CA LEU A 34 -3.85 4.68 2.14
C LEU A 34 -3.62 3.97 3.48
N ALA A 35 -2.37 3.86 3.92
CA ALA A 35 -2.05 3.16 5.18
C ALA A 35 -2.80 3.74 6.39
N GLY A 36 -3.01 5.06 6.42
CA GLY A 36 -3.77 5.75 7.47
C GLY A 36 -5.28 5.51 7.42
N SER A 37 -5.76 4.63 6.54
CA SER A 37 -7.15 4.20 6.48
C SER A 37 -7.40 2.78 6.99
N LEU A 38 -6.36 2.09 7.49
CA LEU A 38 -6.49 0.75 8.04
C LEU A 38 -6.84 0.82 9.54
N ASP A 39 -7.90 0.14 9.96
CA ASP A 39 -8.31 0.09 11.37
C ASP A 39 -7.31 -0.71 12.23
N ASN A 40 -6.69 -1.74 11.65
CA ASN A 40 -5.63 -2.53 12.27
C ASN A 40 -4.34 -2.43 11.46
N MET A 41 -3.32 -1.83 12.07
CA MET A 41 -1.99 -1.66 11.48
C MET A 41 -0.94 -2.64 12.03
N GLN A 42 -1.30 -3.50 12.98
CA GLN A 42 -0.36 -4.45 13.59
C GLN A 42 0.11 -5.50 12.56
N GLY A 43 1.42 -5.73 12.51
CA GLY A 43 2.04 -6.69 11.59
C GLY A 43 2.28 -6.16 10.17
N LEU A 44 1.91 -4.90 9.87
CA LEU A 44 2.30 -4.26 8.62
C LEU A 44 3.77 -3.88 8.67
N ALA A 45 4.52 -4.31 7.66
CA ALA A 45 5.91 -3.95 7.46
C ALA A 45 6.05 -3.28 6.10
N VAL A 46 6.92 -2.27 6.04
CA VAL A 46 7.33 -1.68 4.77
C VAL A 46 8.01 -2.78 3.96
N LYS A 47 7.57 -2.97 2.71
CA LYS A 47 8.16 -3.96 1.79
C LYS A 47 9.13 -3.34 0.79
N GLY A 48 9.00 -2.06 0.52
CA GLY A 48 9.82 -1.33 -0.43
C GLY A 48 9.32 0.10 -0.61
N ARG A 49 10.07 0.90 -1.37
CA ARG A 49 9.74 2.30 -1.64
C ARG A 49 9.68 2.51 -3.14
N ILE A 50 8.61 3.14 -3.59
CA ILE A 50 8.39 3.54 -4.98
C ILE A 50 8.61 5.05 -5.10
N TYR A 51 8.95 5.53 -6.30
CA TYR A 51 9.24 6.93 -6.57
C TYR A 51 10.39 7.55 -5.78
N THR A 52 11.44 6.76 -5.49
CA THR A 52 12.60 7.25 -4.74
C THR A 52 13.44 8.27 -5.50
N SER A 53 13.30 8.38 -6.83
CA SER A 53 14.00 9.39 -7.64
C SER A 53 13.45 10.81 -7.46
N GLU A 54 12.20 10.95 -7.03
CA GLU A 54 11.54 12.24 -6.79
C GLU A 54 11.61 12.69 -5.33
N LYS A 55 12.29 11.90 -4.50
CA LYS A 55 12.48 12.18 -3.08
C LYS A 55 13.38 13.40 -2.89
N ALA A 56 13.00 14.29 -1.97
CA ALA A 56 13.86 15.39 -1.54
C ALA A 56 15.19 14.86 -0.93
N GLY A 57 16.32 15.44 -1.33
CA GLY A 57 17.69 15.02 -0.96
C GLY A 57 18.13 15.34 0.48
N TYR A 58 17.23 15.79 1.36
CA TYR A 58 17.57 16.18 2.73
C TYR A 58 17.92 14.99 3.65
N TYR A 59 17.55 13.77 3.27
CA TYR A 59 17.80 12.57 4.07
C TYR A 59 18.09 11.37 3.15
N ASP A 60 18.72 10.33 3.68
CA ASP A 60 18.87 9.05 2.98
C ASP A 60 17.87 8.03 3.51
N ILE A 61 17.44 7.13 2.62
CA ILE A 61 16.66 5.95 3.01
C ILE A 61 17.66 4.83 3.29
N THR A 62 17.84 4.47 4.56
CA THR A 62 18.79 3.45 5.02
C THR A 62 18.14 2.14 5.45
N ASP A 63 16.87 1.95 5.10
CA ASP A 63 16.00 0.84 5.52
C ASP A 63 16.45 -0.55 5.01
N GLY A 64 17.47 -0.62 4.13
CA GLY A 64 17.96 -1.85 3.51
C GLY A 64 16.97 -2.54 2.55
N LEU A 65 15.75 -2.01 2.44
CA LEU A 65 14.67 -2.50 1.59
C LEU A 65 14.82 -2.02 0.13
N PRO A 66 14.18 -2.72 -0.82
CA PRO A 66 14.23 -2.34 -2.22
C PRO A 66 13.65 -0.93 -2.45
N GLN A 67 14.40 -0.14 -3.21
CA GLN A 67 14.07 1.23 -3.59
C GLN A 67 13.92 1.31 -5.10
N TYR A 68 12.76 1.76 -5.56
CA TYR A 68 12.39 1.87 -6.96
C TYR A 68 12.17 3.35 -7.30
N GLY A 69 12.79 3.82 -8.39
CA GLY A 69 12.57 5.19 -8.88
C GLY A 69 11.17 5.43 -9.43
N THR A 70 10.43 4.37 -9.77
CA THR A 70 9.03 4.43 -10.22
C THR A 70 8.28 3.27 -9.57
N TYR A 71 7.54 2.47 -10.34
CA TYR A 71 6.86 1.27 -9.86
C TYR A 71 7.83 0.10 -9.67
N SER A 72 7.49 -0.79 -8.76
CA SER A 72 8.18 -2.08 -8.61
C SER A 72 8.02 -2.92 -9.90
N PRO A 73 9.04 -3.68 -10.34
CA PRO A 73 9.04 -4.44 -11.60
C PRO A 73 8.01 -5.60 -11.72
N GLY A 74 6.97 -5.62 -10.89
CA GLY A 74 5.82 -6.54 -11.01
C GLY A 74 4.46 -5.86 -10.85
N CYS A 75 4.42 -4.52 -10.73
CA CYS A 75 3.21 -3.73 -10.54
C CYS A 75 3.20 -2.56 -11.51
N THR A 76 3.15 -2.84 -12.81
CA THR A 76 2.88 -1.82 -13.84
C THR A 76 1.36 -1.66 -13.92
N ARG A 77 0.85 -0.47 -13.61
CA ARG A 77 -0.59 -0.16 -13.67
C ARG A 77 -1.14 -0.24 -15.10
#